data_AF-A0A0M9DZE5-F1
#
_entry.id   AF-A0A0M9DZE5-F1
#
_cell.length_a   1.000
_cell.length_b   1.000
_cell.length_c   1.000
_cell.angle_alpha   90.00
_cell.angle_beta   90.00
_cell.angle_gamma   90.00
#
_symmetry.space_group_name_H-M   'P 1'
#
loop_
_entity.id
_entity.type
_entity.pdbx_description
1 polymer ?
#
loop_
_entity_poly.entity_id
_entity_poly.type
_entity_poly.pdbx_seq_one_letter_code
_entity_poly.pdbx_strand_id
1 'polypeptide(L)'
;MGLLSSVSDQLVYYQTYIKNCKNILQMPIRNGPVQTFNNLKKYPWLWQLAKVNRLLDIVTKGREGNYRKASAAVVEKIVPSLMNLLDNINANTDRLVLHEDMVPPEILSAMGLTTWMSELLGILLPIVDSHGVERYIDVAENAGIPSDVCSLPKSTMGIMLNSEVPPVNAILSSNSPCDGGMAAYQLIKNKLKIPMFQLDVPYNFYNEKAIEYFTNELRRMISWLEEHTPGKMDWDRLREICEERNRMAEYELELWEAIRRRPAPLAAEAVFLSHLWCFNVTPGDPNGTALFKYLAELAHDNIEKDIAAIPNEKHRAVLWNPPFLHFIDLFSWAEKHYGLALIIDSMSYNRQPFIDTRSEESMLKDLAHIIMTGPMARHTRGPAENYFNDMFYMYTYFDLDMILIAGHIGCKNTAALNGILREKCRKKGIPLLIIDYDLSDPRVVTHEGIIKQMDRFMENIMKVRRV
;
A
#
# COMPACT_ATOMS: atom_id res chain seq x y z
N MET A 1 13.69 9.37 -28.35
CA MET A 1 12.64 9.87 -29.27
C MET A 1 11.29 9.46 -28.70
N GLY A 2 10.46 10.44 -28.33
CA GLY A 2 9.13 10.17 -27.79
C GLY A 2 8.21 9.66 -28.89
N LEU A 3 7.75 8.43 -28.76
CA LEU A 3 6.66 7.90 -29.58
C LEU A 3 5.42 8.72 -29.24
N LEU A 4 4.81 9.31 -30.28
CA LEU A 4 3.51 9.95 -30.19
C LEU A 4 2.52 8.87 -29.75
N SER A 5 2.13 8.91 -28.48
CA SER A 5 1.06 8.07 -27.93
C SER A 5 -0.18 8.14 -28.84
N SER A 6 -0.86 7.00 -29.00
CA SER A 6 -2.07 6.94 -29.83
C SER A 6 -3.12 7.97 -29.38
N VAL A 7 -4.00 8.40 -30.30
CA VAL A 7 -5.11 9.31 -29.96
C VAL A 7 -5.97 8.70 -28.85
N SER A 8 -6.18 7.38 -28.84
CA SER A 8 -6.87 6.66 -27.77
C SER A 8 -6.16 6.78 -26.43
N ASP A 9 -4.83 6.68 -26.39
CA ASP A 9 -4.06 6.78 -25.15
C ASP A 9 -4.08 8.19 -24.54
N GLN A 10 -4.08 9.20 -25.41
CA GLN A 10 -4.25 10.60 -25.01
C GLN A 10 -5.66 10.87 -24.49
N LEU A 11 -6.69 10.31 -25.15
CA LEU A 11 -8.07 10.42 -24.68
C LEU A 11 -8.24 9.81 -23.29
N VAL A 12 -7.72 8.61 -23.05
CA VAL A 12 -7.75 7.98 -21.71
C VAL A 12 -7.11 8.90 -20.66
N TYR A 13 -5.91 9.40 -20.95
CA TYR A 13 -5.20 10.31 -20.05
C TYR A 13 -6.02 11.57 -19.74
N TYR A 14 -6.48 12.30 -20.75
CA TYR A 14 -7.21 13.55 -20.54
C TYR A 14 -8.57 13.32 -19.88
N GLN A 15 -9.26 12.22 -20.19
CA GLN A 15 -10.50 11.86 -19.50
C GLN A 15 -10.27 11.64 -18.01
N THR A 16 -9.27 10.85 -17.63
CA THR A 16 -8.91 10.63 -16.22
C THR A 16 -8.44 11.93 -15.56
N TYR A 17 -7.61 12.72 -16.22
CA TYR A 17 -7.16 14.03 -15.74
C TYR A 17 -8.34 14.96 -15.41
N ILE A 18 -9.31 15.08 -16.34
CA ILE A 18 -10.49 15.93 -16.17
C ILE A 18 -11.38 15.40 -15.03
N LYS A 19 -11.58 14.09 -14.92
CA LYS A 19 -12.33 13.48 -13.82
C LYS A 19 -11.68 13.77 -12.47
N ASN A 20 -10.36 13.62 -12.35
CA ASN A 20 -9.61 13.94 -11.14
C ASN A 20 -9.77 15.42 -10.76
N CYS A 21 -9.56 16.33 -11.72
CA CYS A 21 -9.77 17.76 -11.52
C CYS A 21 -11.21 18.07 -11.06
N LYS A 22 -12.22 17.44 -11.68
CA LYS A 22 -13.62 17.60 -11.30
C LYS A 22 -13.87 17.16 -9.85
N ASN A 23 -13.36 16.00 -9.44
CA ASN A 23 -13.52 15.50 -8.07
C ASN A 23 -12.90 16.45 -7.03
N ILE A 24 -11.70 16.98 -7.31
CA ILE A 24 -11.01 17.95 -6.45
C ILE A 24 -11.77 19.29 -6.40
N LEU A 25 -12.19 19.81 -7.55
CA LEU A 25 -12.93 21.08 -7.65
C LEU A 25 -14.35 21.01 -7.05
N GLN A 26 -14.88 19.81 -6.82
CA GLN A 26 -16.13 19.61 -6.09
C GLN A 26 -15.96 19.74 -4.57
N MET A 27 -14.74 19.68 -4.02
CA MET A 27 -14.51 19.78 -2.57
C MET A 27 -14.98 21.13 -1.99
N PRO A 28 -14.69 22.31 -2.60
CA PRO A 28 -15.27 23.59 -2.18
C PRO A 28 -16.79 23.66 -2.27
N ILE A 29 -17.39 22.91 -3.21
CA ILE A 29 -18.85 22.86 -3.38
C ILE A 29 -19.49 22.05 -2.25
N ARG A 30 -18.88 20.91 -1.90
CA ARG A 30 -19.37 20.00 -0.85
C ARG A 30 -19.19 20.56 0.56
N ASN A 31 -18.00 21.06 0.87
CA ASN A 31 -17.63 21.52 2.22
C ASN A 31 -17.87 23.02 2.44
N GLY A 32 -18.17 23.77 1.37
CA GLY A 32 -18.21 25.23 1.38
C GLY A 32 -16.83 25.86 1.14
N PRO A 33 -16.76 27.01 0.43
CA PRO A 33 -15.49 27.61 0.02
C PRO A 33 -14.67 28.13 1.21
N VAL A 34 -15.31 28.70 2.23
CA VAL A 34 -14.64 29.23 3.43
C VAL A 34 -14.02 28.09 4.24
N GLN A 35 -14.78 27.02 4.49
CA GLN A 35 -14.29 25.86 5.22
C GLN A 35 -13.15 25.17 4.47
N THR A 36 -13.29 25.01 3.15
CA THR A 36 -12.22 24.48 2.30
C THR A 36 -10.95 25.30 2.39
N PHE A 37 -11.05 26.63 2.36
CA PHE A 37 -9.90 27.51 2.53
C PHE A 37 -9.26 27.40 3.92
N ASN A 38 -10.06 27.29 4.97
CA ASN A 38 -9.56 27.08 6.33
C ASN A 38 -8.84 25.72 6.46
N ASN A 39 -9.39 24.67 5.84
CA ASN A 39 -8.76 23.36 5.80
C ASN A 39 -7.45 23.39 5.04
N LEU A 40 -7.37 24.05 3.89
CA LEU A 40 -6.12 24.20 3.12
C LEU A 40 -5.02 24.95 3.90
N LYS A 41 -5.41 25.84 4.82
CA LYS A 41 -4.47 26.50 5.75
C LYS A 41 -4.05 25.58 6.90
N LYS A 42 -4.99 24.86 7.50
CA LYS A 42 -4.76 23.97 8.64
C LYS A 42 -4.00 22.70 8.25
N TYR A 43 -4.24 22.21 7.05
CA TYR A 43 -3.73 20.96 6.51
C TYR A 43 -3.00 21.22 5.18
N PRO A 44 -1.76 21.75 5.21
CA PRO A 44 -0.98 22.06 4.01
C PRO A 44 -0.78 20.86 3.07
N TRP A 45 -0.82 19.64 3.60
CA TRP A 45 -0.78 18.41 2.80
C TRP A 45 -1.96 18.27 1.81
N LEU A 46 -3.08 18.97 2.01
CA LEU A 46 -4.17 19.03 1.02
C LEU A 46 -3.71 19.62 -0.32
N TRP A 47 -2.81 20.61 -0.30
CA TRP A 47 -2.22 21.17 -1.52
C TRP A 47 -1.33 20.16 -2.24
N GLN A 48 -0.66 19.29 -1.49
CA GLN A 48 0.17 18.25 -2.07
C GLN A 48 -0.70 17.17 -2.73
N LEU A 49 -1.74 16.70 -2.04
CA LEU A 49 -2.69 15.72 -2.59
C LEU A 49 -3.43 16.25 -3.83
N ALA A 50 -3.68 17.56 -3.91
CA ALA A 50 -4.26 18.18 -5.11
C ALA A 50 -3.39 18.00 -6.38
N LYS A 51 -2.10 17.68 -6.22
CA LYS A 51 -1.18 17.36 -7.33
C LYS A 51 -1.29 15.91 -7.81
N VAL A 52 -2.34 15.16 -7.45
CA VAL A 52 -2.49 13.73 -7.81
C VAL A 52 -2.35 13.43 -9.32
N ASN A 53 -2.62 14.39 -10.21
CA ASN A 53 -2.38 14.20 -11.64
C ASN A 53 -0.89 14.03 -11.99
N ARG A 54 0.04 14.43 -11.12
CA ARG A 54 1.46 14.05 -11.24
C ARG A 54 1.67 12.55 -11.12
N LEU A 55 0.90 11.87 -10.26
CA LEU A 55 0.91 10.41 -10.19
C LEU A 55 0.36 9.81 -11.49
N LEU A 56 -0.73 10.36 -12.04
CA LEU A 56 -1.25 9.93 -13.34
C LEU A 56 -0.19 10.08 -14.45
N ASP A 57 0.57 11.18 -14.45
CA ASP A 57 1.69 11.37 -15.38
C ASP A 57 2.72 10.25 -15.24
N ILE A 58 3.20 10.01 -14.01
CA ILE A 58 4.21 9.01 -13.68
C ILE A 58 3.77 7.62 -14.17
N VAL A 59 2.59 7.15 -13.74
CA VAL A 59 2.16 5.77 -14.00
C VAL A 59 1.72 5.52 -15.44
N THR A 60 1.46 6.56 -16.23
CA THR A 60 1.10 6.42 -17.66
C THR A 60 2.25 6.75 -18.61
N LYS A 61 3.36 7.32 -18.11
CA LYS A 61 4.47 7.75 -18.96
C LYS A 61 5.13 6.56 -19.65
N GLY A 62 5.19 6.63 -20.98
CA GLY A 62 5.84 5.59 -21.80
C GLY A 62 5.04 4.28 -21.92
N ARG A 63 3.79 4.24 -21.45
CA ARG A 63 2.88 3.10 -21.56
C ARG A 63 1.76 3.38 -22.55
N GLU A 64 1.31 2.33 -23.23
CA GLU A 64 0.32 2.37 -24.31
C GLU A 64 -0.75 1.28 -24.12
N GLY A 65 -1.88 1.42 -24.81
CA GLY A 65 -2.91 0.40 -24.87
C GLY A 65 -3.50 0.06 -23.51
N ASN A 66 -3.78 -1.23 -23.28
CA ASN A 66 -4.42 -1.68 -22.04
C ASN A 66 -3.55 -1.48 -20.81
N TYR A 67 -2.22 -1.46 -20.94
CA TYR A 67 -1.35 -1.20 -19.78
C TYR A 67 -1.47 0.24 -19.28
N ARG A 68 -1.58 1.19 -20.21
CA ARG A 68 -1.89 2.59 -19.90
C ARG A 68 -3.28 2.74 -19.28
N LYS A 69 -4.29 2.06 -19.84
CA LYS A 69 -5.67 2.08 -19.31
C LYS A 69 -5.73 1.53 -17.89
N ALA A 70 -5.07 0.41 -17.61
CA ALA A 70 -4.99 -0.19 -16.30
C ALA A 70 -4.39 0.78 -15.27
N SER A 71 -3.23 1.36 -15.58
CA SER A 71 -2.54 2.32 -14.70
C SER A 71 -3.39 3.58 -14.44
N ALA A 72 -4.04 4.11 -15.48
CA ALA A 72 -4.93 5.27 -15.35
C ALA A 72 -6.19 4.95 -14.54
N ALA A 73 -6.77 3.76 -14.71
CA ALA A 73 -7.97 3.33 -13.98
C ALA A 73 -7.71 3.20 -12.48
N VAL A 74 -6.53 2.71 -12.08
CA VAL A 74 -6.15 2.66 -10.66
C VAL A 74 -6.16 4.06 -10.05
N VAL A 75 -5.47 5.03 -10.67
CA VAL A 75 -5.45 6.42 -10.18
C VAL A 75 -6.86 7.03 -10.19
N GLU A 76 -7.63 6.83 -11.27
CA GLU A 76 -9.01 7.33 -11.38
C GLU A 76 -9.90 6.83 -10.24
N LYS A 77 -9.73 5.58 -9.79
CA LYS A 77 -10.52 4.99 -8.71
C LYS A 77 -10.09 5.45 -7.32
N ILE A 78 -8.80 5.66 -7.12
CA ILE A 78 -8.23 6.16 -5.86
C ILE A 78 -8.75 7.58 -5.55
N VAL A 79 -8.80 8.47 -6.53
CA VAL A 79 -9.11 9.89 -6.27
C VAL A 79 -10.49 10.12 -5.63
N PRO A 80 -11.62 9.59 -6.16
CA PRO A 80 -12.93 9.73 -5.53
C PRO A 80 -12.98 9.15 -4.11
N SER A 81 -12.35 7.99 -3.90
CA SER A 81 -12.30 7.33 -2.59
C SER A 81 -11.53 8.19 -1.57
N LEU A 82 -10.38 8.76 -1.99
CA LEU A 82 -9.64 9.72 -1.19
C LEU A 82 -10.48 10.98 -0.90
N MET A 83 -11.18 11.53 -1.88
CA MET A 83 -12.04 12.70 -1.65
C MET A 83 -13.14 12.41 -0.63
N ASN A 84 -13.75 11.22 -0.66
CA ASN A 84 -14.75 10.82 0.32
C ASN A 84 -14.14 10.72 1.74
N LEU A 85 -12.91 10.20 1.86
CA LEU A 85 -12.19 10.19 3.12
C LEU A 85 -11.91 11.61 3.62
N LEU A 86 -11.50 12.52 2.73
CA LEU A 86 -11.22 13.92 3.07
C LEU A 86 -12.48 14.70 3.45
N ASP A 87 -13.65 14.38 2.89
CA ASP A 87 -14.92 15.01 3.27
C ASP A 87 -15.25 14.74 4.76
N ASN A 88 -14.82 13.59 5.30
CA ASN A 88 -14.97 13.26 6.72
C ASN A 88 -14.05 14.05 7.67
N ILE A 89 -13.17 14.91 7.15
CA ILE A 89 -12.39 15.83 7.99
C ILE A 89 -13.30 16.84 8.70
N ASN A 90 -14.43 17.18 8.08
CA ASN A 90 -15.42 18.12 8.64
C ASN A 90 -16.76 17.45 8.96
N ALA A 91 -17.13 16.41 8.20
CA ALA A 91 -18.36 15.64 8.42
C ALA A 91 -18.07 14.38 9.25
N ASN A 92 -19.03 13.93 10.07
CA ASN A 92 -18.92 12.69 10.84
C ASN A 92 -17.69 12.62 11.78
N THR A 93 -17.20 13.77 12.24
CA THR A 93 -16.02 13.83 13.12
C THR A 93 -16.27 13.15 14.48
N ASP A 94 -17.52 12.97 14.89
CA ASP A 94 -17.97 12.19 16.06
C ASP A 94 -17.89 10.67 15.85
N ARG A 95 -17.71 10.22 14.60
CA ARG A 95 -17.56 8.81 14.20
C ARG A 95 -16.16 8.47 13.70
N LEU A 96 -15.27 9.46 13.58
CA LEU A 96 -13.94 9.26 13.04
C LEU A 96 -13.02 8.58 14.05
N VAL A 97 -12.47 7.43 13.66
CA VAL A 97 -11.52 6.63 14.43
C VAL A 97 -10.20 6.57 13.68
N LEU A 98 -9.14 6.92 14.40
CA LEU A 98 -7.77 6.76 13.93
C LEU A 98 -7.36 5.29 14.09
N HIS A 99 -6.86 4.65 13.05
CA HIS A 99 -6.35 3.28 13.15
C HIS A 99 -4.94 3.16 12.55
N GLU A 100 -4.19 2.18 13.04
CA GLU A 100 -2.93 1.71 12.46
C GLU A 100 -3.19 0.93 11.17
N ASP A 101 -2.26 1.03 10.22
CA ASP A 101 -2.25 0.28 8.97
C ASP A 101 -2.39 -1.24 9.15
N MET A 102 -1.84 -1.78 10.24
CA MET A 102 -1.96 -3.19 10.62
C MET A 102 -3.27 -3.57 11.32
N VAL A 103 -4.18 -2.61 11.55
CA VAL A 103 -5.52 -2.84 12.10
C VAL A 103 -6.54 -2.55 11.00
N PRO A 104 -6.97 -3.56 10.23
CA PRO A 104 -7.81 -3.36 9.06
C PRO A 104 -9.20 -2.76 9.40
N PRO A 105 -9.75 -1.93 8.51
CA PRO A 105 -10.94 -1.12 8.78
C PRO A 105 -12.29 -1.86 8.67
N GLU A 106 -12.33 -3.15 8.32
CA GLU A 106 -13.57 -3.92 8.07
C GLU A 106 -14.52 -3.87 9.27
N ILE A 107 -14.01 -4.11 10.48
CA ILE A 107 -14.82 -4.08 11.71
C ILE A 107 -15.33 -2.65 11.98
N LEU A 108 -14.48 -1.63 11.82
CA LEU A 108 -14.88 -0.24 12.05
C LEU A 108 -15.97 0.19 11.06
N SER A 109 -15.81 -0.21 9.79
CA SER A 109 -16.78 0.05 8.73
C SER A 109 -18.11 -0.65 8.99
N ALA A 110 -18.07 -1.89 9.47
CA ALA A 110 -19.26 -2.63 9.90
C ALA A 110 -19.96 -1.96 11.09
N MET A 111 -19.21 -1.30 11.98
CA MET A 111 -19.78 -0.55 13.09
C MET A 111 -20.39 0.82 12.71
N GLY A 112 -20.34 1.19 11.43
CA GLY A 112 -20.75 2.52 10.96
C GLY A 112 -19.85 3.64 11.47
N LEU A 113 -18.58 3.33 11.74
CA LEU A 113 -17.53 4.28 12.08
C LEU A 113 -16.80 4.72 10.81
N THR A 114 -16.30 5.95 10.83
CA THR A 114 -15.45 6.45 9.77
C THR A 114 -14.00 6.16 10.14
N THR A 115 -13.22 5.66 9.20
CA THR A 115 -11.83 5.27 9.44
C THR A 115 -10.86 6.31 8.92
N TRP A 116 -9.77 6.54 9.66
CA TRP A 116 -8.62 7.29 9.19
C TRP A 116 -7.36 6.46 9.48
N MET A 117 -6.72 5.93 8.44
CA MET A 117 -5.45 5.22 8.61
C MET A 117 -4.33 6.23 8.88
N SER A 118 -3.62 6.06 9.98
CA SER A 118 -2.66 7.05 10.48
C SER A 118 -1.50 7.26 9.51
N GLU A 119 -1.00 6.17 8.94
CA GLU A 119 0.13 6.10 8.02
C GLU A 119 -0.24 6.57 6.61
N LEU A 120 -1.53 6.74 6.29
CA LEU A 120 -2.00 7.01 4.93
C LEU A 120 -1.28 8.21 4.30
N LEU A 121 -1.12 9.30 5.05
CA LEU A 121 -0.43 10.48 4.55
C LEU A 121 1.08 10.25 4.42
N GLY A 122 1.69 9.48 5.32
CA GLY A 122 3.09 9.05 5.20
C GLY A 122 3.35 8.19 3.97
N ILE A 123 2.32 7.52 3.45
CA ILE A 123 2.34 6.72 2.22
C ILE A 123 2.06 7.59 0.98
N LEU A 124 0.93 8.31 0.96
CA LEU A 124 0.45 9.00 -0.24
C LEU A 124 1.23 10.26 -0.60
N LEU A 125 1.67 11.03 0.40
CA LEU A 125 2.38 12.27 0.12
C LEU A 125 3.69 12.05 -0.66
N PRO A 126 4.59 11.13 -0.26
CA PRO A 126 5.81 10.87 -1.04
C PRO A 126 5.53 10.27 -2.43
N ILE A 127 4.44 9.51 -2.57
CA ILE A 127 3.95 8.97 -3.86
C ILE A 127 3.60 10.08 -4.85
N VAL A 128 2.91 11.12 -4.37
CA VAL A 128 2.47 12.25 -5.21
C VAL A 128 3.59 13.28 -5.40
N ASP A 129 4.40 13.50 -4.37
CA ASP A 129 5.51 14.44 -4.36
C ASP A 129 6.66 13.87 -3.53
N SER A 130 7.78 13.51 -4.16
CA SER A 130 8.90 12.83 -3.50
C SER A 130 9.41 13.50 -2.21
N HIS A 131 9.22 14.82 -2.07
CA HIS A 131 9.62 15.61 -0.90
C HIS A 131 8.48 15.88 0.09
N GLY A 132 7.31 15.25 -0.11
CA GLY A 132 6.04 15.61 0.52
C GLY A 132 6.01 15.45 2.04
N VAL A 133 6.89 14.61 2.59
CA VAL A 133 6.95 14.29 4.02
C VAL A 133 8.20 14.79 4.75
N GLU A 134 9.17 15.39 4.06
CA GLU A 134 10.43 15.84 4.67
C GLU A 134 10.19 16.75 5.88
N ARG A 135 9.26 17.71 5.74
CA ARG A 135 8.86 18.61 6.84
C ARG A 135 8.38 17.84 8.08
N TYR A 136 7.63 16.76 7.90
CA TYR A 136 7.09 16.01 9.03
C TYR A 136 8.15 15.12 9.67
N ILE A 137 9.05 14.56 8.87
CA ILE A 137 10.23 13.86 9.39
C ILE A 137 11.06 14.82 10.25
N ASP A 138 11.32 16.04 9.76
CA ASP A 138 12.07 17.06 10.49
C ASP A 138 11.36 17.46 11.79
N VAL A 139 10.02 17.58 11.79
CA VAL A 139 9.25 17.84 13.03
C VAL A 139 9.44 16.73 14.05
N ALA A 140 9.39 15.46 13.63
CA ALA A 140 9.55 14.33 14.52
C ALA A 140 10.98 14.25 15.10
N GLU A 141 12.00 14.43 14.26
CA GLU A 141 13.40 14.42 14.70
C GLU A 141 13.72 15.59 15.64
N ASN A 142 13.23 16.79 15.36
CA ASN A 142 13.36 17.95 16.26
C ASN A 142 12.61 17.76 17.59
N ALA A 143 11.60 16.91 17.64
CA ALA A 143 10.91 16.51 18.86
C ALA A 143 11.66 15.42 19.66
N GLY A 144 12.82 14.96 19.18
CA GLY A 144 13.68 13.99 19.85
C GLY A 144 13.49 12.55 19.39
N ILE A 145 12.75 12.31 18.30
CA ILE A 145 12.67 10.98 17.69
C ILE A 145 14.01 10.66 17.02
N PRO A 146 14.65 9.52 17.32
CA PRO A 146 15.92 9.16 16.70
C PRO A 146 15.85 9.05 15.17
N SER A 147 16.88 9.52 14.49
CA SER A 147 16.94 9.55 13.03
C SER A 147 16.96 8.16 12.38
N ASP A 148 17.35 7.12 13.14
CA ASP A 148 17.40 5.72 12.69
C ASP A 148 16.04 4.98 12.78
N VAL A 149 14.99 5.66 13.27
CA VAL A 149 13.61 5.16 13.18
C VAL A 149 13.14 5.27 11.73
N CYS A 150 12.34 4.29 11.28
CA CYS A 150 11.71 4.25 9.96
C CYS A 150 11.06 5.60 9.60
N SER A 151 11.29 6.04 8.36
CA SER A 151 10.76 7.31 7.84
C SER A 151 9.23 7.38 7.86
N LEU A 152 8.55 6.24 7.67
CA LEU A 152 7.09 6.15 7.67
C LEU A 152 6.49 6.56 9.03
N PRO A 153 6.77 5.87 10.16
CA PRO A 153 6.27 6.29 11.47
C PRO A 153 6.81 7.67 11.86
N LYS A 154 8.04 8.06 11.47
CA LYS A 154 8.52 9.44 11.69
C LYS A 154 7.61 10.46 11.01
N SER A 155 7.26 10.26 9.74
CA SER A 155 6.37 11.16 9.02
C SER A 155 4.96 11.20 9.64
N THR A 156 4.41 10.05 10.04
CA THR A 156 3.13 9.96 10.77
C THR A 156 3.17 10.74 12.09
N MET A 157 4.20 10.51 12.91
CA MET A 157 4.41 11.23 14.17
C MET A 157 4.54 12.73 13.92
N GLY A 158 5.28 13.15 12.90
CA GLY A 158 5.44 14.56 12.53
C GLY A 158 4.13 15.25 12.19
N ILE A 159 3.26 14.60 11.41
CA ILE A 159 1.91 15.11 11.09
C ILE A 159 1.08 15.28 12.37
N MET A 160 1.12 14.30 13.27
CA MET A 160 0.39 14.30 14.54
C MET A 160 0.91 15.36 15.52
N LEU A 161 2.24 15.50 15.64
CA LEU A 161 2.91 16.50 16.47
C LEU A 161 2.59 17.92 16.04
N ASN A 162 2.45 18.12 14.72
CA ASN A 162 2.07 19.38 14.11
C ASN A 162 0.54 19.63 14.13
N SER A 163 -0.24 18.69 14.69
CA SER A 163 -1.71 18.77 14.80
C SER A 163 -2.43 18.92 13.46
N GLU A 164 -1.84 18.32 12.40
CA GLU A 164 -2.37 18.33 11.04
C GLU A 164 -3.17 17.04 10.73
N VAL A 165 -3.90 16.53 11.72
CA VAL A 165 -4.81 15.38 11.65
C VAL A 165 -6.25 15.86 11.88
N PRO A 166 -7.28 15.29 11.22
CA PRO A 166 -8.66 15.58 11.57
C PRO A 166 -8.97 15.26 13.05
N PRO A 167 -9.99 15.90 13.65
CA PRO A 167 -10.50 15.50 14.96
C PRO A 167 -10.97 14.04 14.93
N VAL A 168 -10.53 13.25 15.89
CA VAL A 168 -10.82 11.80 16.02
C VAL A 168 -11.24 11.49 17.45
N ASN A 169 -12.07 10.47 17.66
CA ASN A 169 -12.61 10.12 18.99
C ASN A 169 -11.90 8.96 19.66
N ALA A 170 -11.27 8.10 18.87
CA ALA A 170 -10.59 6.92 19.36
C ALA A 170 -9.38 6.59 18.49
N ILE A 171 -8.42 5.89 19.08
CA ILE A 171 -7.25 5.34 18.41
C ILE A 171 -7.28 3.82 18.54
N LEU A 172 -7.08 3.13 17.44
CA LEU A 172 -6.77 1.71 17.40
C LEU A 172 -5.33 1.54 16.95
N SER A 173 -4.59 0.70 17.67
CA SER A 173 -3.20 0.36 17.38
C SER A 173 -2.97 -1.10 17.72
N SER A 174 -1.78 -1.60 17.44
CA SER A 174 -1.35 -2.94 17.77
C SER A 174 0.11 -2.96 18.24
N ASN A 175 0.64 -4.15 18.51
CA ASN A 175 2.08 -4.40 18.70
C ASN A 175 2.76 -4.93 17.42
N SER A 176 2.16 -4.68 16.26
CA SER A 176 2.58 -5.10 14.92
C SER A 176 2.64 -3.87 13.99
N PRO A 177 3.53 -3.81 12.99
CA PRO A 177 4.45 -4.86 12.56
C PRO A 177 5.83 -4.74 13.23
N CYS A 178 6.15 -3.59 13.82
CA CYS A 178 7.47 -3.32 14.40
C CYS A 178 7.41 -2.36 15.58
N ASP A 179 8.49 -2.32 16.34
CA ASP A 179 8.62 -1.46 17.52
C ASP A 179 8.49 0.03 17.18
N GLY A 180 8.94 0.45 15.98
CA GLY A 180 8.83 1.83 15.52
C GLY A 180 7.39 2.28 15.30
N GLY A 181 6.55 1.42 14.69
CA GLY A 181 5.11 1.67 14.54
C GLY A 181 4.40 1.66 15.88
N MET A 182 4.62 0.60 16.67
CA MET A 182 4.04 0.45 18.00
C MET A 182 4.35 1.64 18.93
N ALA A 183 5.61 2.10 18.95
CA ALA A 183 6.02 3.21 19.81
C ALA A 183 5.43 4.56 19.36
N ALA A 184 5.19 4.75 18.05
CA ALA A 184 4.58 5.97 17.53
C ALA A 184 3.20 6.22 18.17
N TYR A 185 2.40 5.18 18.37
CA TYR A 185 1.07 5.31 18.96
C TYR A 185 1.05 5.77 20.41
N GLN A 186 2.10 5.49 21.19
CA GLN A 186 2.21 6.04 22.55
C GLN A 186 2.40 7.55 22.52
N LEU A 187 3.19 8.06 21.58
CA LEU A 187 3.35 9.50 21.36
C LEU A 187 2.05 10.12 20.86
N ILE A 188 1.38 9.50 19.88
CA ILE A 188 0.11 9.97 19.33
C ILE A 188 -0.96 10.06 20.42
N LYS A 189 -1.09 9.02 21.25
CA LYS A 189 -1.99 9.01 22.42
C LYS A 189 -1.71 10.17 23.37
N ASN A 190 -0.44 10.39 23.72
CA ASN A 190 -0.05 11.48 24.63
C ASN A 190 -0.33 12.87 24.03
N LYS A 191 -0.17 13.02 22.71
CA LYS A 191 -0.41 14.27 21.99
C LYS A 191 -1.90 14.57 21.84
N LEU A 192 -2.70 13.59 21.42
CA LEU A 192 -4.12 13.76 21.14
C LEU A 192 -4.98 13.67 22.41
N LYS A 193 -4.52 12.97 23.46
CA LYS A 193 -5.22 12.76 24.73
C LYS A 193 -6.62 12.15 24.56
N ILE A 194 -6.75 11.27 23.59
CA ILE A 194 -7.99 10.53 23.30
C ILE A 194 -7.87 9.06 23.71
N PRO A 195 -9.00 8.37 23.94
CA PRO A 195 -9.01 6.93 24.24
C PRO A 195 -8.28 6.12 23.17
N MET A 196 -7.49 5.15 23.60
CA MET A 196 -6.75 4.25 22.72
C MET A 196 -6.90 2.81 23.16
N PHE A 197 -7.21 1.93 22.22
CA PHE A 197 -7.14 0.48 22.36
C PHE A 197 -5.94 -0.05 21.58
N GLN A 198 -5.18 -0.96 22.20
CA GLN A 198 -4.04 -1.60 21.56
C GLN A 198 -4.29 -3.11 21.51
N LEU A 199 -4.37 -3.64 20.29
CA LEU A 199 -4.47 -5.06 20.02
C LEU A 199 -3.14 -5.75 20.34
N ASP A 200 -3.19 -6.83 21.10
CA ASP A 200 -2.03 -7.70 21.32
C ASP A 200 -2.01 -8.81 20.26
N VAL A 201 -1.16 -8.65 19.25
CA VAL A 201 -0.97 -9.65 18.19
C VAL A 201 0.04 -10.70 18.67
N PRO A 202 -0.32 -12.00 18.71
CA PRO A 202 0.60 -13.07 19.11
C PRO A 202 1.90 -13.10 18.28
N TYR A 203 3.03 -13.46 18.91
CA TYR A 203 4.29 -13.64 18.18
C TYR A 203 4.30 -14.93 17.35
N ASN A 204 3.76 -16.01 17.92
CA ASN A 204 3.57 -17.28 17.24
C ASN A 204 2.09 -17.43 16.89
N PHE A 205 1.75 -17.22 15.62
CA PHE A 205 0.38 -17.21 15.11
C PHE A 205 -0.01 -18.47 14.31
N TYR A 206 0.83 -19.53 14.28
CA TYR A 206 0.57 -20.73 13.47
C TYR A 206 -0.28 -21.81 14.18
N ASN A 207 -0.78 -21.53 15.37
CA ASN A 207 -1.50 -22.50 16.18
C ASN A 207 -2.90 -21.99 16.51
N GLU A 208 -3.82 -22.92 16.73
CA GLU A 208 -5.22 -22.62 17.00
C GLU A 208 -5.41 -21.75 18.24
N LYS A 209 -4.59 -21.94 19.28
CA LYS A 209 -4.64 -21.11 20.50
C LYS A 209 -4.36 -19.64 20.21
N ALA A 210 -3.42 -19.33 19.32
CA ALA A 210 -3.11 -17.96 18.94
C ALA A 210 -4.25 -17.32 18.15
N ILE A 211 -4.87 -18.10 17.25
CA ILE A 211 -6.07 -17.69 16.52
C ILE A 211 -7.20 -17.39 17.49
N GLU A 212 -7.55 -18.33 18.38
CA GLU A 212 -8.61 -18.14 19.39
C GLU A 212 -8.34 -16.94 20.30
N TYR A 213 -7.09 -16.77 20.75
CA TYR A 213 -6.70 -15.61 21.54
C TYR A 213 -6.93 -14.31 20.78
N PHE A 214 -6.45 -14.21 19.53
CA PHE A 214 -6.57 -12.97 18.77
C PHE A 214 -8.01 -12.69 18.31
N THR A 215 -8.81 -13.72 18.02
CA THR A 215 -10.27 -13.59 17.83
C THR A 215 -10.92 -12.94 19.06
N ASN A 216 -10.51 -13.35 20.27
CA ASN A 216 -11.01 -12.73 21.50
C ASN A 216 -10.48 -11.29 21.70
N GLU A 217 -9.26 -10.97 21.25
CA GLU A 217 -8.77 -9.58 21.22
C GLU A 217 -9.62 -8.71 20.29
N LEU A 218 -10.04 -9.22 19.12
CA LEU A 218 -10.97 -8.50 18.23
C LEU A 218 -12.34 -8.29 18.90
N ARG A 219 -12.85 -9.28 19.64
CA ARG A 219 -14.09 -9.11 20.43
C ARG A 219 -13.95 -8.04 21.50
N ARG A 220 -12.82 -7.99 22.21
CA ARG A 220 -12.51 -6.93 23.19
C ARG A 220 -12.43 -5.56 22.53
N MET A 221 -11.83 -5.47 21.35
CA MET A 221 -11.78 -4.24 20.57
C MET A 221 -13.18 -3.76 20.17
N ILE A 222 -14.05 -4.67 19.69
CA ILE A 222 -15.45 -4.36 19.36
C ILE A 222 -16.17 -3.80 20.60
N SER A 223 -16.16 -4.52 21.72
CA SER A 223 -16.83 -4.05 22.95
C SER A 223 -16.27 -2.72 23.44
N TRP A 224 -14.97 -2.50 23.33
CA TRP A 224 -14.35 -1.23 23.69
C TRP A 224 -14.81 -0.08 22.77
N LEU A 225 -14.87 -0.32 21.45
CA LEU A 225 -15.39 0.65 20.49
C LEU A 225 -16.86 0.98 20.76
N GLU A 226 -17.67 -0.01 21.11
CA GLU A 226 -19.08 0.20 21.45
C GLU A 226 -19.28 1.04 22.72
N GLU A 227 -18.31 1.07 23.62
CA GLU A 227 -18.29 1.90 24.83
C GLU A 227 -17.77 3.33 24.57
N HIS A 228 -16.78 3.47 23.69
CA HIS A 228 -16.04 4.72 23.49
C HIS A 228 -16.43 5.51 22.23
N THR A 229 -17.28 4.93 21.37
CA THR A 229 -17.71 5.52 20.09
C THR A 229 -19.21 5.34 19.90
N PRO A 230 -19.85 6.10 19.00
CA PRO A 230 -21.26 5.90 18.66
C PRO A 230 -21.52 4.66 17.78
N GLY A 231 -20.49 3.91 17.38
CA GLY A 231 -20.62 2.72 16.54
C GLY A 231 -21.13 1.51 17.32
N LYS A 232 -21.89 0.64 16.66
CA LYS A 232 -22.37 -0.65 17.20
C LYS A 232 -22.14 -1.74 16.18
N MET A 233 -21.77 -2.93 16.63
CA MET A 233 -21.43 -4.01 15.71
C MET A 233 -22.63 -4.46 14.90
N ASP A 234 -22.53 -4.32 13.57
CA ASP A 234 -23.47 -4.90 12.61
C ASP A 234 -22.80 -6.08 11.91
N TRP A 235 -23.21 -7.29 12.31
CA TRP A 235 -22.64 -8.54 11.79
C TRP A 235 -23.07 -8.84 10.35
N ASP A 236 -24.26 -8.40 9.93
CA ASP A 236 -24.71 -8.57 8.56
C ASP A 236 -23.92 -7.63 7.65
N ARG A 237 -23.66 -6.40 8.09
CA ARG A 237 -22.76 -5.49 7.37
C ARG A 237 -21.34 -6.02 7.29
N LEU A 238 -20.81 -6.61 8.37
CA LEU A 238 -19.49 -7.26 8.31
C LEU A 238 -19.48 -8.40 7.29
N ARG A 239 -20.56 -9.20 7.23
CA ARG A 239 -20.71 -10.28 6.26
C ARG A 239 -20.61 -9.76 4.83
N GLU A 240 -21.35 -8.70 4.50
CA GLU A 240 -21.29 -8.06 3.18
C GLU A 240 -19.88 -7.59 2.82
N ILE A 241 -19.19 -6.93 3.77
CA ILE A 241 -17.81 -6.45 3.58
C ILE A 241 -16.86 -7.62 3.33
N CYS A 242 -16.95 -8.69 4.11
CA CYS A 242 -16.13 -9.89 3.96
C CYS A 242 -16.39 -10.60 2.63
N GLU A 243 -17.65 -10.72 2.21
CA GLU A 243 -18.01 -11.32 0.92
C GLU A 243 -17.48 -10.49 -0.26
N GLU A 244 -17.60 -9.15 -0.19
CA GLU A 244 -17.04 -8.26 -1.20
C GLU A 244 -15.52 -8.33 -1.24
N ARG A 245 -14.86 -8.38 -0.08
CA ARG A 245 -13.41 -8.58 0.03
C ARG A 245 -12.97 -9.91 -0.59
N ASN A 246 -13.75 -10.99 -0.40
CA ASN A 246 -13.47 -12.28 -1.03
C ASN A 246 -13.60 -12.20 -2.56
N ARG A 247 -14.66 -11.58 -3.09
CA ARG A 247 -14.82 -11.35 -4.55
C ARG A 247 -13.65 -10.56 -5.13
N MET A 248 -13.20 -9.55 -4.39
CA MET A 248 -12.02 -8.77 -4.77
C MET A 248 -10.76 -9.62 -4.83
N ALA A 249 -10.54 -10.50 -3.86
CA ALA A 249 -9.41 -11.42 -3.82
C ALA A 249 -9.46 -12.47 -4.94
N GLU A 250 -10.65 -12.94 -5.32
CA GLU A 250 -10.82 -13.82 -6.49
C GLU A 250 -10.29 -13.16 -7.78
N TYR A 251 -10.68 -11.91 -8.05
CA TYR A 251 -10.21 -11.19 -9.24
C TYR A 251 -8.72 -10.82 -9.16
N GLU A 252 -8.17 -10.55 -7.97
CA GLU A 252 -6.72 -10.35 -7.84
C GLU A 252 -5.94 -11.63 -8.14
N LEU A 253 -6.41 -12.78 -7.66
CA LEU A 253 -5.80 -14.09 -7.96
C LEU A 253 -5.94 -14.46 -9.44
N GLU A 254 -7.05 -14.10 -10.08
CA GLU A 254 -7.23 -14.23 -11.54
C GLU A 254 -6.20 -13.36 -12.29
N LEU A 255 -6.04 -12.10 -11.88
CA LEU A 255 -5.01 -11.22 -12.42
C LEU A 255 -3.61 -11.81 -12.23
N TRP A 256 -3.32 -12.43 -11.08
CA TRP A 256 -2.05 -13.12 -10.85
C TRP A 256 -1.79 -14.25 -11.83
N GLU A 257 -2.78 -15.11 -12.07
CA GLU A 257 -2.65 -16.18 -13.08
C GLU A 257 -2.45 -15.61 -14.49
N ALA A 258 -3.09 -14.49 -14.82
CA ALA A 258 -2.89 -13.80 -16.09
C ALA A 258 -1.46 -13.22 -16.23
N ILE A 259 -0.97 -12.46 -15.24
CA ILE A 259 0.35 -11.81 -15.28
C ILE A 259 1.52 -12.81 -15.22
N ARG A 260 1.25 -14.06 -14.83
CA ARG A 260 2.22 -15.16 -14.88
C ARG A 260 2.66 -15.50 -16.30
N ARG A 261 1.81 -15.31 -17.32
CA ARG A 261 2.17 -15.53 -18.74
C ARG A 261 3.41 -14.70 -19.10
N ARG A 262 4.31 -15.24 -19.93
CA ARG A 262 5.50 -14.56 -20.48
C ARG A 262 5.35 -14.29 -21.97
N PRO A 263 5.42 -13.03 -22.45
CA PRO A 263 5.50 -11.79 -21.68
C PRO A 263 4.21 -11.49 -20.88
N ALA A 264 4.34 -10.69 -19.82
CA ALA A 264 3.24 -10.36 -18.90
C ALA A 264 2.24 -9.41 -19.58
N PRO A 265 0.92 -9.67 -19.52
CA PRO A 265 -0.11 -8.78 -20.06
C PRO A 265 -0.30 -7.49 -19.25
N LEU A 266 0.03 -7.48 -17.96
CA LEU A 266 0.06 -6.32 -17.05
C LEU A 266 1.17 -6.52 -16.00
N ALA A 267 1.62 -5.45 -15.34
CA ALA A 267 2.65 -5.51 -14.29
C ALA A 267 2.60 -4.28 -13.36
N ALA A 268 3.55 -4.22 -12.42
CA ALA A 268 3.92 -3.03 -11.65
C ALA A 268 2.76 -2.30 -10.95
N GLU A 269 2.61 -0.99 -11.19
CA GLU A 269 1.69 -0.09 -10.48
C GLU A 269 0.23 -0.51 -10.63
N ALA A 270 -0.14 -1.14 -11.75
CA ALA A 270 -1.50 -1.65 -11.93
C ALA A 270 -1.84 -2.74 -10.91
N VAL A 271 -0.83 -3.49 -10.43
CA VAL A 271 -0.99 -4.56 -9.45
C VAL A 271 -0.81 -4.02 -8.03
N PHE A 272 0.28 -3.32 -7.74
CA PHE A 272 0.54 -2.96 -6.34
C PHE A 272 -0.27 -1.78 -5.81
N LEU A 273 -0.52 -0.75 -6.64
CA LEU A 273 -1.31 0.39 -6.18
C LEU A 273 -2.79 0.01 -6.01
N SER A 274 -3.30 -0.91 -6.84
CA SER A 274 -4.67 -1.43 -6.68
C SER A 274 -4.78 -2.22 -5.38
N HIS A 275 -3.83 -3.12 -5.09
CA HIS A 275 -3.81 -3.84 -3.81
C HIS A 275 -3.70 -2.89 -2.61
N LEU A 276 -2.71 -2.00 -2.62
CA LEU A 276 -2.48 -1.03 -1.54
C LEU A 276 -3.75 -0.26 -1.20
N TRP A 277 -4.47 0.24 -2.20
CA TRP A 277 -5.68 0.99 -1.95
C TRP A 277 -6.84 0.09 -1.52
N CYS A 278 -7.13 -0.95 -2.30
CA CYS A 278 -8.36 -1.68 -2.17
C CYS A 278 -8.35 -2.69 -1.02
N PHE A 279 -7.22 -3.29 -0.65
CA PHE A 279 -7.15 -4.20 0.51
C PHE A 279 -6.79 -3.49 1.81
N ASN A 280 -5.93 -2.46 1.77
CA ASN A 280 -5.44 -1.85 3.02
C ASN A 280 -6.25 -0.60 3.42
N VAL A 281 -6.73 0.20 2.45
CA VAL A 281 -7.46 1.45 2.73
C VAL A 281 -8.97 1.22 2.71
N THR A 282 -9.49 0.50 1.72
CA THR A 282 -10.94 0.29 1.54
C THR A 282 -11.34 -1.18 1.28
N PRO A 283 -10.95 -2.13 2.14
CA PRO A 283 -11.36 -3.53 1.99
C PRO A 283 -12.87 -3.68 1.99
N GLY A 284 -13.37 -4.46 1.03
CA GLY A 284 -14.80 -4.70 0.84
C GLY A 284 -15.58 -3.55 0.20
N ASP A 285 -14.91 -2.55 -0.39
CA ASP A 285 -15.57 -1.56 -1.26
C ASP A 285 -15.87 -2.19 -2.65
N PRO A 286 -17.13 -2.23 -3.10
CA PRO A 286 -17.49 -2.73 -4.43
C PRO A 286 -16.76 -2.02 -5.60
N ASN A 287 -16.31 -0.78 -5.41
CA ASN A 287 -15.47 -0.10 -6.40
C ASN A 287 -14.10 -0.74 -6.57
N GLY A 288 -13.55 -1.33 -5.49
CA GLY A 288 -12.32 -2.11 -5.52
C GLY A 288 -12.51 -3.41 -6.31
N THR A 289 -13.59 -4.14 -6.05
CA THR A 289 -13.94 -5.35 -6.83
C THR A 289 -14.13 -5.02 -8.32
N ALA A 290 -14.83 -3.94 -8.64
CA ALA A 290 -15.00 -3.49 -10.01
C ALA A 290 -13.67 -3.11 -10.69
N LEU A 291 -12.72 -2.54 -9.93
CA LEU A 291 -11.37 -2.24 -10.43
C LEU A 291 -10.62 -3.54 -10.73
N PHE A 292 -10.53 -4.48 -9.79
CA PHE A 292 -9.81 -5.74 -10.02
C PHE A 292 -10.40 -6.55 -11.17
N LYS A 293 -11.73 -6.63 -11.25
CA LYS A 293 -12.41 -7.23 -12.41
C LYS A 293 -11.97 -6.59 -13.72
N TYR A 294 -11.98 -5.25 -13.78
CA TYR A 294 -11.56 -4.51 -14.98
C TYR A 294 -10.08 -4.76 -15.32
N LEU A 295 -9.20 -4.84 -14.32
CA LEU A 295 -7.78 -5.17 -14.52
C LEU A 295 -7.60 -6.59 -15.07
N ALA A 296 -8.33 -7.58 -14.55
CA ALA A 296 -8.32 -8.95 -15.05
C ALA A 296 -8.83 -9.01 -16.51
N GLU A 297 -9.94 -8.32 -16.82
CA GLU A 297 -10.47 -8.22 -18.19
C GLU A 297 -9.44 -7.61 -19.17
N LEU A 298 -8.74 -6.54 -18.77
CA LEU A 298 -7.68 -5.94 -19.58
C LEU A 298 -6.48 -6.89 -19.77
N ALA A 299 -6.13 -7.66 -18.74
CA ALA A 299 -5.07 -8.66 -18.83
C ALA A 299 -5.45 -9.79 -19.79
N HIS A 300 -6.68 -10.30 -19.71
CA HIS A 300 -7.19 -11.32 -20.61
C HIS A 300 -7.31 -10.83 -22.06
N ASP A 301 -7.79 -9.61 -22.28
CA ASP A 301 -7.83 -8.99 -23.62
C ASP A 301 -6.43 -8.87 -24.24
N ASN A 302 -5.42 -8.53 -23.42
CA ASN A 302 -4.02 -8.53 -23.85
C ASN A 302 -3.51 -9.94 -24.18
N ILE A 303 -3.86 -10.95 -23.38
CA ILE A 303 -3.51 -12.35 -23.64
C ILE A 303 -4.10 -12.83 -24.98
N GLU A 304 -5.38 -12.55 -25.25
CA GLU A 304 -6.07 -12.96 -26.46
C GLU A 304 -5.47 -12.32 -27.73
N LYS A 305 -5.02 -11.07 -27.61
CA LYS A 305 -4.40 -10.31 -28.72
C LYS A 305 -2.89 -10.49 -28.82
N ASP A 306 -2.30 -11.29 -27.94
CA ASP A 306 -0.85 -11.48 -27.79
C ASP A 306 -0.08 -10.16 -27.60
N ILE A 307 -0.64 -9.27 -26.79
CA ILE A 307 -0.07 -7.96 -26.45
C ILE A 307 0.59 -8.05 -25.07
N ALA A 308 1.88 -7.73 -25.02
CA ALA A 308 2.63 -7.58 -23.78
C ALA A 308 2.40 -6.20 -23.13
N ALA A 309 2.45 -6.13 -21.80
CA ALA A 309 2.56 -4.87 -21.07
C ALA A 309 3.85 -4.13 -21.45
N ILE A 310 4.96 -4.87 -21.51
CA ILE A 310 6.27 -4.37 -21.88
C ILE A 310 6.64 -5.02 -23.22
N PRO A 311 6.60 -4.28 -24.36
CA PRO A 311 6.83 -4.85 -25.69
C PRO A 311 8.16 -5.61 -25.86
N ASN A 312 9.15 -5.28 -25.04
CA ASN A 312 10.47 -5.89 -25.04
C ASN A 312 10.80 -6.47 -23.65
N GLU A 313 9.85 -7.22 -23.07
CA GLU A 313 10.09 -7.90 -21.80
C GLU A 313 11.21 -8.93 -21.96
N LYS A 314 12.36 -8.64 -21.33
CA LYS A 314 13.54 -9.50 -21.31
C LYS A 314 13.72 -10.19 -19.97
N HIS A 315 13.40 -9.47 -18.90
CA HIS A 315 13.64 -9.90 -17.54
C HIS A 315 12.42 -9.72 -16.66
N ARG A 316 12.32 -10.58 -15.64
CA ARG A 316 11.30 -10.50 -14.60
C ARG A 316 11.95 -10.42 -13.23
N ALA A 317 11.39 -9.57 -12.37
CA ALA A 317 11.73 -9.57 -10.97
C ALA A 317 10.52 -9.29 -10.08
N VAL A 318 10.71 -9.60 -8.82
CA VAL A 318 9.90 -9.11 -7.72
C VAL A 318 10.66 -7.97 -7.06
N LEU A 319 9.94 -6.92 -6.65
CA LEU A 319 10.48 -5.93 -5.73
C LEU A 319 9.96 -6.27 -4.32
N TRP A 320 10.67 -7.10 -3.59
CA TRP A 320 10.24 -7.55 -2.27
C TRP A 320 10.55 -6.48 -1.20
N ASN A 321 9.70 -6.38 -0.17
CA ASN A 321 9.51 -5.23 0.75
C ASN A 321 8.67 -4.10 0.14
N PRO A 322 8.13 -3.16 0.95
CA PRO A 322 7.31 -2.06 0.46
C PRO A 322 7.98 -1.27 -0.67
N PRO A 323 7.24 -0.88 -1.71
CA PRO A 323 7.81 -0.20 -2.88
C PRO A 323 8.33 1.20 -2.53
N PHE A 324 9.12 1.77 -3.44
CA PHE A 324 9.73 3.10 -3.29
C PHE A 324 8.67 4.21 -3.37
N LEU A 325 8.15 4.65 -2.23
CA LEU A 325 7.08 5.66 -2.22
C LEU A 325 7.52 6.95 -2.91
N HIS A 326 8.73 7.43 -2.60
CA HIS A 326 9.25 8.67 -3.18
C HIS A 326 9.77 8.51 -4.63
N PHE A 327 9.87 7.27 -5.15
CA PHE A 327 10.43 6.99 -6.48
C PHE A 327 9.66 5.93 -7.27
N ILE A 328 8.35 6.12 -7.42
CA ILE A 328 7.49 5.24 -8.25
C ILE A 328 7.97 5.16 -9.71
N ASP A 329 8.57 6.23 -10.25
CA ASP A 329 9.16 6.25 -11.60
C ASP A 329 10.16 5.11 -11.85
N LEU A 330 10.71 4.47 -10.80
CA LEU A 330 11.63 3.34 -10.90
C LEU A 330 11.07 2.18 -11.72
N PHE A 331 9.77 1.90 -11.61
CA PHE A 331 9.12 0.80 -12.33
C PHE A 331 9.16 1.05 -13.83
N SER A 332 8.63 2.18 -14.30
CA SER A 332 8.70 2.62 -15.70
C SER A 332 10.15 2.76 -16.20
N TRP A 333 11.06 3.23 -15.35
CA TRP A 333 12.48 3.32 -15.67
C TRP A 333 13.08 1.94 -15.96
N ALA A 334 12.82 0.94 -15.09
CA ALA A 334 13.33 -0.42 -15.24
C ALA A 334 12.78 -1.10 -16.50
N GLU A 335 11.48 -0.93 -16.76
CA GLU A 335 10.81 -1.40 -17.98
C GLU A 335 11.50 -0.87 -19.24
N LYS A 336 11.68 0.45 -19.31
CA LYS A 336 12.21 1.13 -20.49
C LYS A 336 13.67 0.81 -20.77
N HIS A 337 14.49 0.75 -19.73
CA HIS A 337 15.93 0.70 -19.87
C HIS A 337 16.50 -0.71 -19.90
N TYR A 338 15.77 -1.69 -19.35
CA TYR A 338 16.23 -3.07 -19.25
C TYR A 338 15.23 -4.09 -19.78
N GLY A 339 14.00 -3.67 -20.16
CA GLY A 339 12.93 -4.62 -20.43
C GLY A 339 12.59 -5.45 -19.19
N LEU A 340 12.76 -4.86 -18.00
CA LEU A 340 12.57 -5.53 -16.71
C LEU A 340 11.13 -5.32 -16.22
N ALA A 341 10.34 -6.40 -16.22
CA ALA A 341 9.02 -6.44 -15.63
C ALA A 341 9.12 -6.66 -14.12
N LEU A 342 8.68 -5.68 -13.34
CA LEU A 342 8.47 -5.84 -11.90
C LEU A 342 7.04 -6.35 -11.68
N ILE A 343 6.90 -7.65 -11.41
CA ILE A 343 5.61 -8.35 -11.49
C ILE A 343 4.70 -8.00 -10.31
N ILE A 344 5.23 -8.10 -9.09
CA ILE A 344 4.56 -7.70 -7.85
C ILE A 344 5.58 -7.18 -6.84
N ASP A 345 5.10 -6.75 -5.67
CA ASP A 345 5.88 -6.48 -4.47
C ASP A 345 5.42 -7.33 -3.27
N SER A 346 6.07 -7.21 -2.11
CA SER A 346 5.66 -7.97 -0.93
C SER A 346 4.31 -7.53 -0.36
N MET A 347 3.93 -6.27 -0.50
CA MET A 347 2.67 -5.74 0.05
C MET A 347 1.47 -6.27 -0.70
N SER A 348 1.59 -6.53 -2.00
CA SER A 348 0.56 -7.20 -2.78
C SER A 348 0.46 -8.70 -2.52
N TYR A 349 1.33 -9.31 -1.70
CA TYR A 349 1.28 -10.75 -1.47
C TYR A 349 -0.02 -11.17 -0.77
N ASN A 350 -0.98 -11.66 -1.55
CA ASN A 350 -2.33 -12.02 -1.11
C ASN A 350 -2.62 -13.51 -1.27
N ARG A 351 -2.05 -14.34 -0.38
CA ARG A 351 -2.27 -15.80 -0.34
C ARG A 351 -2.98 -16.28 0.92
N GLN A 352 -3.64 -15.37 1.62
CA GLN A 352 -4.47 -15.67 2.75
C GLN A 352 -5.75 -16.39 2.28
N PRO A 353 -6.33 -17.30 3.09
CA PRO A 353 -7.59 -17.94 2.74
C PRO A 353 -8.72 -16.90 2.64
N PHE A 354 -9.74 -17.23 1.86
CA PHE A 354 -11.00 -16.48 1.86
C PHE A 354 -11.67 -16.59 3.22
N ILE A 355 -12.39 -15.52 3.59
CA ILE A 355 -13.11 -15.42 4.85
C ILE A 355 -14.37 -16.30 4.77
N ASP A 356 -14.53 -17.21 5.73
CA ASP A 356 -15.75 -17.99 5.91
C ASP A 356 -16.87 -17.11 6.51
N THR A 357 -17.81 -16.74 5.66
CA THR A 357 -18.91 -15.83 6.02
C THR A 357 -20.15 -16.54 6.54
N ARG A 358 -20.07 -17.81 6.97
CA ARG A 358 -21.24 -18.56 7.49
C ARG A 358 -21.74 -18.07 8.85
N SER A 359 -20.85 -17.60 9.72
CA SER A 359 -21.17 -17.17 11.08
C SER A 359 -20.33 -15.98 11.54
N GLU A 360 -20.75 -15.30 12.60
CA GLU A 360 -19.96 -14.22 13.24
C GLU A 360 -18.59 -14.73 13.70
N GLU A 361 -18.57 -15.93 14.30
CA GLU A 361 -17.34 -16.57 14.79
C GLU A 361 -16.37 -16.89 13.65
N SER A 362 -16.86 -17.47 12.56
CA SER A 362 -15.99 -17.80 11.42
C SER A 362 -15.41 -16.55 10.75
N MET A 363 -16.21 -15.49 10.61
CA MET A 363 -15.72 -14.20 10.08
C MET A 363 -14.65 -13.58 10.95
N LEU A 364 -14.85 -13.52 12.27
CA LEU A 364 -13.83 -12.99 13.18
C LEU A 364 -12.57 -13.84 13.19
N LYS A 365 -12.70 -15.18 13.18
CA LYS A 365 -11.56 -16.10 13.19
C LYS A 365 -10.68 -15.93 11.95
N ASP A 366 -11.31 -15.77 10.78
CA ASP A 366 -10.57 -15.60 9.53
C ASP A 366 -10.01 -14.19 9.37
N LEU A 367 -10.72 -13.15 9.83
CA LEU A 367 -10.16 -11.79 9.93
C LEU A 367 -8.96 -11.76 10.87
N ALA A 368 -9.05 -12.38 12.05
CA ALA A 368 -7.94 -12.54 12.99
C ALA A 368 -6.74 -13.21 12.31
N HIS A 369 -6.99 -14.29 11.56
CA HIS A 369 -5.94 -14.98 10.81
C HIS A 369 -5.31 -14.08 9.73
N ILE A 370 -6.12 -13.36 8.94
CA ILE A 370 -5.64 -12.43 7.91
C ILE A 370 -4.75 -11.34 8.52
N ILE A 371 -5.18 -10.71 9.61
CA ILE A 371 -4.42 -9.66 10.30
C ILE A 371 -3.05 -10.18 10.76
N MET A 372 -3.02 -11.35 11.40
CA MET A 372 -1.77 -11.96 11.88
C MET A 372 -0.86 -12.42 10.75
N THR A 373 -1.42 -12.78 9.59
CA THR A 373 -0.68 -13.39 8.47
C THR A 373 -0.48 -12.47 7.27
N GLY A 374 -0.95 -11.23 7.33
CA GLY A 374 -0.70 -10.19 6.34
C GLY A 374 0.81 -10.02 6.08
N PRO A 375 1.24 -9.71 4.85
CA PRO A 375 2.64 -9.76 4.46
C PRO A 375 3.54 -8.92 5.37
N MET A 376 3.17 -7.68 5.68
CA MET A 376 3.99 -6.81 6.54
C MET A 376 4.13 -7.37 7.96
N ALA A 377 3.05 -7.86 8.58
CA ALA A 377 3.11 -8.53 9.88
C ALA A 377 3.94 -9.81 9.83
N ARG A 378 3.59 -10.73 8.93
CA ARG A 378 4.18 -12.06 8.81
C ARG A 378 5.66 -12.01 8.44
N HIS A 379 6.07 -11.12 7.54
CA HIS A 379 7.44 -11.04 7.02
C HIS A 379 8.40 -10.31 7.96
N THR A 380 7.89 -9.52 8.91
CA THR A 380 8.72 -8.79 9.89
C THR A 380 8.61 -9.34 11.32
N ARG A 381 7.79 -10.37 11.53
CA ARG A 381 7.57 -11.03 12.83
C ARG A 381 7.65 -12.55 12.70
N GLY A 382 8.10 -13.21 13.76
CA GLY A 382 8.24 -14.66 13.79
C GLY A 382 9.50 -15.17 13.11
N PRO A 383 9.54 -16.46 12.71
CA PRO A 383 10.70 -17.09 12.12
C PRO A 383 11.03 -16.51 10.73
N ALA A 384 12.32 -16.43 10.39
CA ALA A 384 12.80 -15.89 9.11
C ALA A 384 12.26 -16.66 7.88
N GLU A 385 11.84 -17.91 8.09
CA GLU A 385 11.15 -18.75 7.11
C GLU A 385 9.91 -18.08 6.51
N ASN A 386 9.19 -17.25 7.28
CA ASN A 386 8.07 -16.47 6.76
C ASN A 386 8.47 -15.61 5.56
N TYR A 387 9.55 -14.86 5.75
CA TYR A 387 10.08 -13.95 4.75
C TYR A 387 10.60 -14.72 3.54
N PHE A 388 11.44 -15.72 3.77
CA PHE A 388 12.13 -16.42 2.69
C PHE A 388 11.22 -17.34 1.88
N ASN A 389 10.32 -18.08 2.52
CA ASN A 389 9.51 -19.08 1.82
C ASN A 389 8.51 -18.42 0.89
N ASP A 390 7.85 -17.35 1.33
CA ASP A 390 6.89 -16.61 0.50
C ASP A 390 7.62 -15.94 -0.68
N MET A 391 8.76 -15.30 -0.44
CA MET A 391 9.57 -14.68 -1.50
C MET A 391 10.08 -15.69 -2.53
N PHE A 392 10.60 -16.85 -2.10
CA PHE A 392 11.07 -17.89 -3.03
C PHE A 392 9.91 -18.58 -3.74
N TYR A 393 8.74 -18.69 -3.11
CA TYR A 393 7.54 -19.12 -3.80
C TYR A 393 7.19 -18.16 -4.92
N MET A 394 7.19 -16.83 -4.69
CA MET A 394 6.91 -15.85 -5.75
C MET A 394 7.94 -15.90 -6.88
N TYR A 395 9.22 -16.12 -6.54
CA TYR A 395 10.29 -16.33 -7.52
C TYR A 395 9.98 -17.48 -8.49
N THR A 396 9.54 -18.63 -7.96
CA THR A 396 9.20 -19.79 -8.79
C THR A 396 7.84 -19.66 -9.46
N TYR A 397 6.85 -19.11 -8.75
CA TYR A 397 5.48 -18.98 -9.24
C TYR A 397 5.42 -18.08 -10.48
N PHE A 398 6.10 -16.93 -10.47
CA PHE A 398 6.09 -15.98 -11.60
C PHE A 398 7.20 -16.16 -12.62
N ASP A 399 8.01 -17.23 -12.52
CA ASP A 399 9.17 -17.46 -13.39
C ASP A 399 10.11 -16.24 -13.43
N LEU A 400 10.58 -15.82 -12.25
CA LEU A 400 11.41 -14.63 -12.12
C LEU A 400 12.89 -14.93 -12.45
N ASP A 401 13.58 -13.94 -13.02
CA ASP A 401 15.01 -14.03 -13.35
C ASP A 401 15.91 -13.52 -12.20
N MET A 402 15.35 -12.70 -11.31
CA MET A 402 16.08 -12.12 -10.17
C MET A 402 15.12 -11.70 -9.04
N ILE A 403 15.71 -11.46 -7.87
CA ILE A 403 15.02 -10.86 -6.72
C ILE A 403 15.64 -9.49 -6.46
N LEU A 404 14.80 -8.46 -6.44
CA LEU A 404 15.17 -7.14 -5.94
C LEU A 404 14.55 -6.96 -4.56
N ILE A 405 15.37 -6.58 -3.57
CA ILE A 405 14.89 -6.22 -2.24
C ILE A 405 14.92 -4.71 -2.15
N ALA A 406 13.77 -4.11 -1.84
CA ALA A 406 13.72 -2.75 -1.35
C ALA A 406 14.31 -2.76 0.07
N GLY A 407 15.61 -2.47 0.19
CA GLY A 407 16.37 -2.48 1.44
C GLY A 407 16.19 -1.20 2.24
N HIS A 408 14.99 -1.01 2.80
CA HIS A 408 14.67 0.20 3.56
C HIS A 408 15.58 0.29 4.79
N ILE A 409 16.40 1.35 4.88
CA ILE A 409 17.41 1.51 5.93
C ILE A 409 16.79 1.56 7.33
N GLY A 410 15.57 2.11 7.47
CA GLY A 410 14.83 2.12 8.73
C GLY A 410 14.17 0.79 9.10
N CYS A 411 14.12 -0.20 8.20
CA CYS A 411 13.53 -1.51 8.46
C CYS A 411 14.56 -2.46 9.08
N LYS A 412 14.70 -2.41 10.41
CA LYS A 412 15.69 -3.22 11.14
C LYS A 412 15.44 -4.73 11.03
N ASN A 413 14.18 -5.15 10.98
CA ASN A 413 13.79 -6.56 10.89
C ASN A 413 14.29 -7.21 9.59
N THR A 414 14.00 -6.60 8.43
CA THR A 414 14.43 -7.15 7.14
C THR A 414 15.93 -6.97 6.92
N ALA A 415 16.51 -5.86 7.40
CA ALA A 415 17.95 -5.63 7.34
C ALA A 415 18.75 -6.73 8.05
N ALA A 416 18.26 -7.23 9.20
CA ALA A 416 18.88 -8.34 9.93
C ALA A 416 18.90 -9.66 9.12
N LEU A 417 17.98 -9.84 8.17
CA LEU A 417 17.86 -11.05 7.35
C LEU A 417 18.75 -11.04 6.10
N ASN A 418 19.30 -9.87 5.72
CA ASN A 418 20.03 -9.68 4.47
C ASN A 418 21.24 -10.63 4.30
N GLY A 419 21.98 -10.91 5.38
CA GLY A 419 23.11 -11.83 5.33
C GLY A 419 22.69 -13.26 4.99
N ILE A 420 21.65 -13.76 5.67
CA ILE A 420 21.08 -15.09 5.44
C ILE A 420 20.48 -15.17 4.02
N LEU A 421 19.79 -14.12 3.60
CA LEU A 421 19.18 -14.02 2.28
C LEU A 421 20.23 -14.19 1.16
N ARG A 422 21.36 -13.48 1.25
CA ARG A 422 22.46 -13.59 0.28
C ARG A 422 22.99 -15.02 0.16
N GLU A 423 23.19 -15.71 1.29
CA GLU A 423 23.65 -17.11 1.28
C GLU A 423 22.60 -18.06 0.70
N LYS A 424 21.31 -17.86 1.02
CA LYS A 424 20.21 -18.66 0.45
C LYS A 424 20.09 -18.47 -1.07
N CYS A 425 20.14 -17.23 -1.55
CA CYS A 425 20.13 -16.92 -2.99
C CYS A 425 21.36 -17.48 -3.70
N ARG A 426 22.57 -17.33 -3.14
CA ARG A 426 23.80 -17.91 -3.72
C ARG A 426 23.71 -19.43 -3.87
N LYS A 427 23.24 -20.14 -2.83
CA LYS A 427 23.04 -21.60 -2.89
C LYS A 427 22.01 -22.04 -3.93
N LYS A 428 20.99 -21.20 -4.18
CA LYS A 428 19.95 -21.46 -5.19
C LYS A 428 20.32 -20.96 -6.60
N GLY A 429 21.45 -20.26 -6.76
CA GLY A 429 21.82 -19.63 -8.04
C GLY A 429 20.91 -18.47 -8.44
N ILE A 430 20.23 -17.83 -7.49
CA ILE A 430 19.28 -16.73 -7.75
C ILE A 430 20.04 -15.39 -7.72
N PRO A 431 20.00 -14.59 -8.79
CA PRO A 431 20.50 -13.22 -8.77
C PRO A 431 19.72 -12.35 -7.78
N LEU A 432 20.44 -11.66 -6.89
CA LEU A 432 19.88 -10.86 -5.81
C LEU A 432 20.51 -9.48 -5.78
N LEU A 433 19.68 -8.44 -5.78
CA LEU A 433 20.07 -7.08 -5.44
C LEU A 433 19.32 -6.64 -4.19
N ILE A 434 20.03 -6.18 -3.17
CA ILE A 434 19.44 -5.41 -2.07
C ILE A 434 19.75 -3.95 -2.38
N ILE A 435 18.69 -3.17 -2.64
CA ILE A 435 18.78 -1.77 -3.01
C ILE A 435 18.72 -0.97 -1.71
N ASP A 436 19.80 -0.28 -1.35
CA ASP A 436 19.78 0.64 -0.22
C ASP A 436 18.88 1.83 -0.60
N TYR A 437 17.85 2.08 0.22
CA TYR A 437 16.97 3.25 0.07
C TYR A 437 16.27 3.61 1.39
N ASP A 438 15.60 4.76 1.41
CA ASP A 438 14.68 5.12 2.48
C ASP A 438 13.24 5.12 1.93
N LEU A 439 12.27 4.67 2.73
CA LEU A 439 10.90 4.42 2.28
C LEU A 439 10.20 5.72 1.86
N SER A 440 10.51 6.83 2.54
CA SER A 440 9.78 8.10 2.35
C SER A 440 10.69 9.33 2.25
N ASP A 441 11.97 9.23 2.58
CA ASP A 441 12.93 10.34 2.63
C ASP A 441 13.99 10.26 1.51
N PRO A 442 13.84 11.00 0.41
CA PRO A 442 14.79 10.96 -0.70
C PRO A 442 16.17 11.55 -0.35
N ARG A 443 16.34 12.17 0.83
CA ARG A 443 17.60 12.77 1.28
C ARG A 443 18.59 11.71 1.77
N VAL A 444 18.11 10.53 2.17
CA VAL A 444 18.95 9.41 2.64
C VAL A 444 19.63 8.72 1.45
N VAL A 445 18.84 8.36 0.43
CA VAL A 445 19.35 7.84 -0.85
C VAL A 445 18.59 8.50 -1.99
N THR A 446 19.32 9.21 -2.85
CA THR A 446 18.73 9.91 -3.99
C THR A 446 18.24 8.94 -5.07
N HIS A 447 17.34 9.40 -5.95
CA HIS A 447 16.87 8.60 -7.10
C HIS A 447 18.04 8.16 -8.01
N GLU A 448 19.04 9.03 -8.21
CA GLU A 448 20.25 8.69 -8.96
C GLU A 448 21.07 7.61 -8.25
N GLY A 449 21.16 7.67 -6.91
CA GLY A 449 21.80 6.64 -6.10
C GLY A 449 21.13 5.27 -6.25
N ILE A 450 19.79 5.23 -6.27
CA ILE A 450 19.00 4.02 -6.51
C ILE A 450 19.27 3.48 -7.93
N ILE A 451 19.17 4.34 -8.95
CA ILE A 451 19.46 4.00 -10.36
C ILE A 451 20.87 3.41 -10.49
N LYS A 452 21.89 4.02 -9.88
CA LYS A 452 23.27 3.57 -9.97
C LYS A 452 23.48 2.17 -9.39
N GLN A 453 22.77 1.82 -8.32
CA GLN A 453 22.79 0.47 -7.74
C GLN A 453 22.19 -0.55 -8.70
N MET A 454 21.04 -0.22 -9.31
CA MET A 454 20.39 -1.05 -10.32
C MET A 454 21.26 -1.20 -11.58
N ASP A 455 21.77 -0.11 -12.15
CA ASP A 455 22.64 -0.12 -13.32
C ASP A 455 23.85 -1.05 -13.09
N ARG A 456 24.53 -0.89 -11.94
CA ARG A 456 25.67 -1.74 -11.57
C ARG A 456 25.28 -3.22 -11.49
N PHE A 457 24.12 -3.54 -10.93
CA PHE A 457 23.66 -4.92 -10.83
C PHE A 457 23.31 -5.51 -12.20
N MET A 458 22.57 -4.78 -13.02
CA MET A 458 22.16 -5.22 -14.35
C MET A 458 23.37 -5.44 -15.26
N GLU A 459 24.36 -4.55 -15.23
CA GLU A 459 25.57 -4.68 -16.05
C GLU A 459 26.50 -5.80 -15.58
N ASN A 460 26.74 -5.89 -14.27
CA ASN A 460 27.78 -6.78 -13.75
C ASN A 460 27.28 -8.18 -13.42
N ILE A 461 26.03 -8.32 -12.96
CA ILE A 461 25.45 -9.60 -12.56
C ILE A 461 24.58 -10.15 -13.68
N MET A 462 23.62 -9.36 -14.17
CA MET A 462 22.73 -9.81 -15.25
C MET A 462 23.37 -9.75 -16.64
N LYS A 463 24.54 -9.11 -16.78
CA LYS A 463 25.27 -8.93 -18.04
C LYS A 463 24.46 -8.23 -19.12
N VAL A 464 23.60 -7.29 -18.71
CA VAL A 464 22.76 -6.50 -19.60
C VAL A 464 23.14 -5.03 -19.52
N ARG A 465 23.37 -4.42 -20.67
CA ARG A 465 23.61 -2.97 -20.77
C ARG A 465 22.30 -2.22 -20.93
N ARG A 466 22.26 -1.04 -20.35
CA ARG A 466 21.15 -0.10 -20.48
C ARG A 466 20.89 0.22 -21.96
N VAL A 467 19.61 0.16 -22.38
CA VAL A 467 19.16 0.54 -23.73
C VAL A 467 18.91 2.04 -23.83
#